data_AF-A0A970ERX6-F1
#
_entry.id   AF-A0A970ERX6-F1
#
_cell.length_a   1.000
_cell.length_b   1.000
_cell.length_c   1.000
_cell.angle_alpha   90.00
_cell.angle_beta   90.00
_cell.angle_gamma   90.00
#
_symmetry.space_group_name_H-M   'P 1'
#
loop_
_entity.id
_entity.type
_entity.pdbx_description
1 polymer ?
#
loop_
_entity_poly.entity_id
_entity_poly.type
_entity_poly.pdbx_seq_one_letter_code
_entity_poly.pdbx_strand_id
1 'polypeptide(L)'
;VRLFLAESGYKTLAEKVVTENGKYYCIICAEYDGAIRSIDDFTAAYGTPEAIIFTSKTDKESYLSHCIEVLLRRAAGKEAAGLTSSAEREFIKRLKEYLGT
;
A
#
# COMPACT_ATOMS: atom_id res chain seq x y z
N VAL A 1 -1.72 -6.70 7.77
CA VAL A 1 -2.23 -7.97 7.18
C VAL A 1 -1.21 -8.62 6.27
N ARG A 2 -0.70 -7.94 5.22
CA ARG A 2 0.27 -8.53 4.27
C ARG A 2 1.52 -9.12 4.92
N LEU A 3 2.15 -8.39 5.85
CA LEU A 3 3.32 -8.87 6.57
C LEU A 3 3.04 -10.19 7.31
N PHE A 4 1.94 -10.22 8.08
CA PHE A 4 1.50 -11.43 8.76
C PHE A 4 1.27 -12.60 7.79
N LEU A 5 0.59 -12.36 6.66
CA LEU A 5 0.35 -13.41 5.66
C LEU A 5 1.69 -13.99 5.15
N ALA A 6 2.62 -13.11 4.76
CA ALA A 6 3.93 -13.51 4.27
C ALA A 6 4.73 -14.31 5.29
N GLU A 7 4.78 -13.84 6.55
CA GLU A 7 5.53 -14.48 7.63
C GLU A 7 4.88 -15.77 8.14
N SER A 8 3.57 -15.93 7.93
CA SER A 8 2.79 -17.08 8.43
C SER A 8 2.55 -18.16 7.37
N GLY A 9 3.28 -18.14 6.26
CA GLY A 9 3.18 -19.20 5.24
C GLY A 9 2.02 -19.03 4.25
N TYR A 10 1.43 -17.83 4.15
CA TYR A 10 0.40 -17.54 3.17
C TYR A 10 1.00 -16.82 1.95
N LYS A 11 0.55 -17.24 0.77
CA LYS A 11 0.82 -16.59 -0.50
C LYS A 11 -0.36 -15.70 -0.89
N THR A 12 -0.12 -14.41 -1.06
CA THR A 12 -1.11 -13.52 -1.69
C THR A 12 -1.30 -13.94 -3.15
N LEU A 13 -2.54 -14.22 -3.53
CA LEU A 13 -2.92 -14.60 -4.90
C LEU A 13 -3.41 -13.39 -5.71
N ALA A 14 -4.22 -12.54 -5.07
CA ALA A 14 -4.77 -11.35 -5.68
C ALA A 14 -5.15 -10.34 -4.61
N GLU A 15 -5.08 -9.06 -4.96
CA GLU A 15 -5.60 -7.98 -4.16
C GLU A 15 -6.56 -7.13 -4.99
N LYS A 16 -7.59 -6.59 -4.37
CA LYS A 16 -8.51 -5.65 -5.01
C LYS A 16 -8.80 -4.49 -4.09
N VAL A 17 -8.72 -3.28 -4.64
CA VAL A 17 -9.20 -2.08 -3.95
C VAL A 17 -10.60 -1.75 -4.47
N VAL A 18 -11.54 -1.56 -3.55
CA VAL A 18 -12.90 -1.11 -3.85
C VAL A 18 -13.20 0.16 -3.06
N THR A 19 -13.96 1.06 -3.69
CA THR A 19 -14.41 2.30 -3.05
C THR A 19 -15.90 2.21 -2.80
N GLU A 20 -16.32 2.35 -1.55
CA GLU A 20 -17.74 2.32 -1.18
C GLU A 20 -18.01 3.33 -0.06
N ASN A 21 -19.03 4.18 -0.23
CA ASN A 21 -19.41 5.24 0.72
C ASN A 21 -18.24 6.16 1.13
N GLY A 22 -17.40 6.52 0.15
CA GLY A 22 -16.23 7.39 0.37
C GLY A 22 -15.08 6.73 1.13
N LYS A 23 -15.10 5.41 1.31
CA LYS A 23 -14.04 4.64 1.97
C LYS A 23 -13.38 3.68 0.99
N TYR A 24 -12.09 3.46 1.18
CA TYR A 24 -11.33 2.45 0.44
C TYR A 24 -11.24 1.16 1.25
N TYR A 25 -11.57 0.03 0.62
CA TYR A 25 -11.40 -1.30 1.18
C TYR A 25 -10.40 -2.06 0.33
N CYS A 26 -9.42 -2.67 0.97
CA CYS A 26 -8.48 -3.57 0.32
C CYS A 26 -8.86 -5.01 0.67
N ILE A 27 -9.25 -5.78 -0.33
CA ILE A 27 -9.58 -7.20 -0.23
C ILE A 27 -8.33 -7.98 -0.66
N ILE A 28 -7.85 -8.87 0.20
CA ILE A 28 -6.66 -9.69 -0.05
C ILE A 28 -7.09 -11.15 -0.09
N CYS A 29 -6.90 -11.80 -1.23
CA CYS A 29 -7.06 -13.24 -1.38
C CYS A 29 -5.70 -13.91 -1.19
N ALA A 30 -5.62 -14.84 -0.25
CA ALA A 30 -4.39 -15.56 0.05
C ALA A 30 -4.66 -17.04 0.27
N GLU A 31 -3.68 -17.87 -0.06
CA GLU A 31 -3.69 -19.31 0.12
C GLU A 31 -2.53 -19.72 1.02
N TYR A 32 -2.77 -20.67 1.92
CA TYR A 32 -1.71 -21.21 2.76
C TYR A 32 -0.91 -22.26 1.98
N ASP A 33 0.39 -22.05 1.86
CA ASP A 33 1.32 -23.00 1.26
C ASP A 33 2.54 -23.32 2.15
N GLY A 34 2.57 -22.79 3.37
CA GLY A 34 3.59 -23.05 4.38
C GLY A 34 4.93 -22.36 4.12
N ALA A 35 5.08 -21.62 3.03
CA ALA A 35 6.34 -20.94 2.70
C ALA A 35 6.44 -19.58 3.37
N ILE A 36 7.40 -19.41 4.27
CA ILE A 36 7.70 -18.12 4.91
C ILE A 36 8.33 -17.18 3.88
N ARG A 37 7.78 -15.97 3.77
CA ARG A 37 8.20 -14.94 2.82
C ARG A 37 8.59 -13.68 3.55
N SER A 38 9.67 -13.05 3.07
CA SER A 38 10.06 -11.71 3.48
C SER A 38 9.50 -10.70 2.47
N ILE A 39 8.86 -9.65 2.96
CA ILE A 39 8.41 -8.50 2.15
C ILE A 39 8.95 -7.21 2.77
N ASP A 40 9.20 -6.19 1.94
CA ASP A 40 9.62 -4.88 2.45
C ASP A 40 8.44 -4.11 3.08
N ASP A 41 8.75 -3.10 3.91
CA ASP A 41 7.74 -2.32 4.63
C ASP A 41 6.73 -1.63 3.69
N PHE A 42 7.19 -1.22 2.52
CA PHE A 42 6.34 -0.60 1.52
C PHE A 42 5.31 -1.60 0.98
N THR A 43 5.75 -2.81 0.62
CA THR A 43 4.92 -3.90 0.12
C THR A 43 3.97 -4.36 1.21
N ALA A 44 4.41 -4.40 2.46
CA ALA A 44 3.54 -4.67 3.59
C ALA A 44 2.41 -3.63 3.71
N ALA A 45 2.73 -2.35 3.56
CA ALA A 45 1.79 -1.24 3.70
C ALA A 45 0.84 -1.11 2.49
N TYR A 46 1.37 -1.17 1.27
CA TYR A 46 0.65 -0.79 0.05
C TYR A 46 0.41 -1.93 -0.92
N GLY A 47 1.10 -3.07 -0.79
CA GLY A 47 1.09 -4.16 -1.77
C GLY A 47 1.99 -3.86 -2.96
N THR A 48 2.08 -4.82 -3.90
CA THR A 48 2.81 -4.62 -5.16
C THR A 48 1.85 -4.17 -6.27
N PRO A 49 2.30 -3.36 -7.25
CA PRO A 49 1.48 -2.89 -8.36
C PRO A 49 0.85 -4.03 -9.16
N GLU A 50 1.58 -5.13 -9.31
CA GLU A 50 1.18 -6.27 -10.13
C GLU A 50 0.12 -7.13 -9.44
N ALA A 51 0.06 -7.09 -8.10
CA ALA A 51 -0.90 -7.87 -7.32
C ALA A 51 -2.24 -7.15 -7.13
N ILE A 52 -2.27 -5.82 -7.24
CA ILE A 52 -3.46 -5.01 -6.95
C ILE A 52 -4.25 -4.75 -8.22
N ILE A 53 -5.45 -5.29 -8.24
CA ILE A 53 -6.45 -5.09 -9.27
C ILE A 53 -7.29 -3.86 -8.91
N PHE A 54 -7.30 -2.89 -9.82
CA PHE A 54 -8.20 -1.72 -9.76
C PHE A 54 -9.33 -1.89 -10.76
N THR A 55 -10.53 -1.43 -10.41
CA THR A 55 -11.72 -1.47 -11.28
C THR A 55 -11.61 -0.56 -12.49
N SER A 56 -10.85 0.53 -12.37
CA SER A 56 -10.58 1.47 -13.46
C SER A 56 -9.25 2.19 -13.23
N LYS A 57 -8.74 2.85 -14.28
CA LYS A 57 -7.58 3.73 -14.18
C LYS A 57 -7.84 4.88 -13.18
N THR A 58 -9.03 5.47 -13.21
CA THR A 58 -9.43 6.54 -12.30
C THR A 58 -9.47 6.08 -10.84
N ASP A 59 -9.90 4.84 -10.57
CA ASP A 59 -9.89 4.28 -9.21
C ASP A 59 -8.45 4.10 -8.70
N LYS A 60 -7.55 3.59 -9.55
CA LYS A 60 -6.12 3.51 -9.25
C LYS A 60 -5.57 4.88 -8.89
N GLU A 61 -5.80 5.87 -9.75
CA GLU A 61 -5.31 7.23 -9.55
C GLU A 61 -5.84 7.85 -8.26
N SER A 62 -7.14 7.70 -8.00
CA SER A 62 -7.79 8.23 -6.81
C SER A 62 -7.26 7.59 -5.53
N TYR A 63 -7.14 6.27 -5.49
CA TYR A 63 -6.62 5.54 -4.34
C TYR A 63 -5.16 5.89 -4.05
N LEU A 64 -4.29 5.88 -5.06
CA LEU A 64 -2.87 6.18 -4.88
C LEU A 64 -2.65 7.64 -4.50
N SER A 65 -3.41 8.58 -5.10
CA SER A 65 -3.37 9.99 -4.72
C SER A 65 -3.79 10.19 -3.27
N HIS A 66 -4.84 9.50 -2.82
CA HIS A 66 -5.25 9.52 -1.42
C HIS A 66 -4.14 9.01 -0.49
N CYS A 67 -3.49 7.89 -0.83
CA CYS A 67 -2.38 7.35 -0.05
C CYS A 67 -1.21 8.35 0.06
N ILE A 68 -0.86 9.01 -1.04
CA ILE A 68 0.18 10.05 -1.08
C ILE A 68 -0.20 11.24 -0.21
N GLU A 69 -1.45 11.71 -0.30
CA GLU A 69 -1.93 12.83 0.52
C GLU A 69 -1.85 12.53 2.02
N VAL A 70 -2.25 11.32 2.43
CA VAL A 70 -2.14 10.88 3.83
C VAL A 70 -0.68 10.85 4.28
N LEU A 71 0.23 10.34 3.46
CA LEU A 71 1.66 10.32 3.78
C LEU A 71 2.26 11.72 3.84
N LEU A 72 1.86 12.65 2.96
CA LEU A 72 2.31 14.03 2.99
C LEU A 72 1.89 14.72 4.29
N ARG A 73 0.64 14.53 4.71
CA ARG A 73 0.14 15.05 5.99
C ARG A 73 0.91 14.46 7.18
N ARG A 74 1.20 13.16 7.17
CA ARG A 74 2.00 12.49 8.20
C ARG A 74 3.45 13.01 8.23
N ALA A 75 4.09 13.15 7.08
CA ALA A 75 5.45 13.68 6.97
C ALA A 75 5.53 15.09 7.54
N ALA A 76 4.60 15.97 7.15
CA ALA A 76 4.53 17.34 7.66
C ALA A 76 4.31 17.38 9.17
N GLY A 77 3.44 16.51 9.71
CA GLY A 77 3.22 16.40 11.15
C GLY A 77 4.46 15.94 11.91
N LYS A 78 5.22 14.98 11.38
CA LYS A 78 6.49 14.53 11.98
C LYS A 78 7.55 15.63 11.95
N GLU A 79 7.70 16.31 10.82
CA GLU A 79 8.66 17.40 10.64
C GLU A 79 8.37 18.56 11.60
N ALA A 80 7.09 18.93 11.76
CA ALA A 80 6.67 19.94 12.74
C ALA A 80 6.98 19.53 14.19
N ALA A 81 7.02 18.23 14.49
CA ALA A 81 7.40 17.69 15.79
C ALA A 81 8.92 17.44 15.94
N GLY A 82 9.74 17.81 14.95
CA GLY A 82 11.19 17.56 14.96
C GLY A 82 11.58 16.09 14.75
N LEU A 83 10.68 15.26 14.23
CA LEU A 83 10.91 13.85 13.96
C LEU A 83 11.28 13.62 12.48
N THR A 84 11.98 12.51 12.20
CA THR A 84 12.30 12.10 10.82
C THR A 84 11.07 11.63 10.07
N SER A 85 10.93 12.08 8.82
CA SER A 85 9.88 11.69 7.86
C SER A 85 10.41 10.87 6.69
N SER A 86 11.66 10.37 6.76
CA SER A 86 12.33 9.71 5.62
C SER A 86 11.54 8.51 5.07
N ALA A 87 10.93 7.71 5.94
CA ALA A 87 10.10 6.58 5.53
C ALA A 87 8.85 7.03 4.75
N GLU A 88 8.14 8.06 5.23
CA GLU A 88 7.00 8.62 4.50
C GLU A 88 7.41 9.18 3.14
N ARG A 89 8.54 9.88 3.07
CA ARG A 89 9.07 10.48 1.83
C ARG A 89 9.44 9.40 0.81
N GLU A 90 10.07 8.31 1.26
CA GLU A 90 10.39 7.18 0.39
C GLU A 90 9.14 6.48 -0.12
N PHE A 91 8.12 6.29 0.73
CA PHE A 91 6.85 5.70 0.30
C PHE A 91 6.11 6.59 -0.68
N ILE A 92 6.10 7.91 -0.47
CA ILE A 92 5.52 8.88 -1.43
C ILE A 92 6.20 8.76 -2.79
N LYS A 93 7.54 8.67 -2.83
CA LYS A 93 8.30 8.53 -4.06
C LYS A 93 7.88 7.27 -4.83
N ARG A 94 7.88 6.10 -4.16
CA ARG A 94 7.46 4.83 -4.76
C ARG A 94 6.00 4.85 -5.25
N LEU A 95 5.08 5.47 -4.51
CA LEU A 95 3.67 5.60 -4.92
C LEU A 95 3.50 6.53 -6.13
N LYS A 96 4.32 7.57 -6.27
CA LYS A 96 4.33 8.44 -7.47
C LYS A 96 4.83 7.68 -8.70
N GLU A 97 5.89 6.89 -8.55
CA GLU A 97 6.35 5.98 -9.59
C GLU A 97 5.24 5.00 -10.01
N TYR A 98 4.42 4.51 -9.06
CA TYR A 98 3.29 3.62 -9.34
C TYR A 98 2.15 4.30 -10.10
N LEU A 99 1.94 5.59 -9.88
CA LEU A 99 1.02 6.43 -10.64
C LEU A 99 1.55 6.70 -12.07
N GLY A 100 2.85 6.55 -12.31
CA GLY A 100 3.51 6.96 -13.55
C GLY A 100 3.80 8.47 -13.59
N THR A 101 4.02 9.08 -12.42
CA THR A 101 4.30 10.51 -12.24
C THR A 101 5.58 10.76 -11.48
#